data_AF-A0A1Z7M5H7-F1
#
_entry.id   AF-A0A1Z7M5H7-F1
#
_cell.length_a   1.000
_cell.length_b   1.000
_cell.length_c   1.000
_cell.angle_alpha   90.00
_cell.angle_beta   90.00
_cell.angle_gamma   90.00
#
_symmetry.space_group_name_H-M   'P 1'
#
loop_
_entity.id
_entity.type
_entity.pdbx_description
1 polymer ?
#
loop_
_entity_poly.entity_id
_entity_poly.type
_entity_poly.pdbx_seq_one_letter_code
_entity_poly.pdbx_strand_id
1 'polypeptide(L)'
;MSTKRMKKIVAAAIVTATVCGMMAGCTSKEEKIEVNASTSPYEDMVDYFEQEGLILEDCEPVDINETPGYLTDNTNGQFTETKVADKAYDYDGLWLFWWDPENKTDLYENYESMAANQGTIVLAGGAAVLETEAVNGTYAIAFSEDYEKKQDAVKVFEMIENE
;
A
#
# COMPACT_ATOMS: atom_id res chain seq x y z
N MET A 1 -45.94 21.67 60.89
CA MET A 1 -45.76 20.78 59.72
C MET A 1 -45.32 19.41 60.25
N SER A 2 -46.28 18.50 60.36
CA SER A 2 -46.40 17.26 59.55
C SER A 2 -45.27 16.26 59.83
N THR A 3 -45.48 15.36 60.81
CA THR A 3 -45.92 13.94 60.66
C THR A 3 -44.82 12.99 60.19
N LYS A 4 -44.29 12.15 61.10
CA LYS A 4 -44.66 10.72 61.29
C LYS A 4 -44.16 9.82 60.14
N ARG A 5 -43.21 8.93 60.42
CA ARG A 5 -43.44 7.52 60.84
C ARG A 5 -42.25 6.60 60.48
N MET A 6 -41.98 5.72 61.44
CA MET A 6 -41.11 4.55 61.44
C MET A 6 -41.44 3.46 60.40
N LYS A 7 -40.39 2.68 60.10
CA LYS A 7 -40.32 1.22 59.86
C LYS A 7 -40.76 0.66 58.49
N LYS A 8 -39.89 -0.21 57.93
CA LYS A 8 -40.09 -1.62 57.49
C LYS A 8 -38.93 -2.01 56.55
N ILE A 9 -38.03 -2.93 56.89
CA ILE A 9 -38.04 -4.39 56.59
C ILE A 9 -38.74 -4.72 55.26
N VAL A 10 -38.01 -5.29 54.29
CA VAL A 10 -38.35 -6.55 53.56
C VAL A 10 -37.09 -7.06 52.84
N ALA A 11 -36.79 -8.35 53.03
CA ALA A 11 -35.86 -9.16 52.26
C ALA A 11 -36.56 -9.78 51.03
N ALA A 12 -35.83 -10.02 49.95
CA ALA A 12 -36.19 -11.05 48.97
C ALA A 12 -34.93 -11.53 48.21
N ALA A 13 -34.72 -12.84 48.24
CA ALA A 13 -33.64 -13.58 47.59
C ALA A 13 -34.16 -14.29 46.34
N ILE A 14 -33.40 -14.33 45.24
CA ILE A 14 -33.44 -15.29 44.11
C ILE A 14 -32.03 -15.24 43.47
N VAL A 15 -31.09 -16.17 43.68
CA VAL A 15 -30.90 -17.54 43.12
C VAL A 15 -30.59 -17.58 41.60
N THR A 16 -29.29 -17.73 41.32
CA THR A 16 -28.59 -18.46 40.22
C THR A 16 -29.12 -18.46 38.78
N ALA A 17 -28.24 -18.13 37.82
CA ALA A 17 -27.78 -19.08 36.79
C ALA A 17 -26.61 -18.51 35.95
N THR A 18 -25.57 -19.33 35.82
CA THR A 18 -24.43 -19.23 34.90
C THR A 18 -24.86 -19.03 33.44
N VAL A 19 -24.17 -18.14 32.71
CA VAL A 19 -23.97 -18.30 31.27
C VAL A 19 -22.52 -18.00 30.93
N CYS A 20 -21.80 -19.04 30.51
CA CYS A 20 -20.59 -18.94 29.69
C CYS A 20 -20.92 -18.13 28.44
N GLY A 21 -20.43 -16.89 28.36
CA GLY A 21 -20.33 -16.16 27.10
C GLY A 21 -18.95 -16.43 26.52
N MET A 22 -18.87 -17.37 25.59
CA MET A 22 -17.74 -17.48 24.66
C MET A 22 -17.54 -16.10 24.04
N MET A 23 -16.38 -15.48 24.26
CA MET A 23 -15.93 -14.41 23.37
C MET A 23 -15.60 -15.08 22.05
N ALA A 24 -16.63 -15.36 21.26
CA ALA A 24 -16.49 -15.40 19.83
C ALA A 24 -15.88 -14.04 19.46
N GLY A 25 -14.59 -14.05 19.15
CA GLY A 25 -13.98 -12.92 18.48
C GLY A 25 -14.79 -12.72 17.21
N CYS A 26 -15.63 -11.68 17.20
CA CYS A 26 -16.09 -11.09 15.97
C CYS A 26 -14.82 -10.60 15.28
N THR A 27 -14.20 -11.45 14.47
CA THR A 27 -13.47 -10.95 13.30
C THR A 27 -14.53 -10.24 12.47
N SER A 28 -14.58 -8.93 12.61
CA SER A 28 -15.05 -8.06 11.54
C SER A 28 -14.41 -8.64 10.27
N LYS A 29 -15.22 -9.07 9.29
CA LYS A 29 -14.65 -9.27 7.96
C LYS A 29 -14.02 -7.94 7.61
N GLU A 30 -12.69 -7.92 7.51
CA GLU A 30 -11.97 -6.77 7.01
C GLU A 30 -12.61 -6.40 5.67
N GLU A 31 -13.02 -5.14 5.56
CA GLU A 31 -13.67 -4.66 4.35
C GLU A 31 -12.65 -4.76 3.22
N LYS A 32 -13.05 -5.33 2.08
CA LYS A 32 -12.14 -5.45 0.95
C LYS A 32 -11.87 -4.03 0.43
N ILE A 33 -10.61 -3.65 0.36
CA ILE A 33 -10.20 -2.39 -0.23
C ILE A 33 -10.35 -2.53 -1.75
N GLU A 34 -11.09 -1.60 -2.34
CA GLU A 34 -11.20 -1.48 -3.80
C GLU A 34 -10.35 -0.31 -4.25
N VAL A 35 -9.43 -0.57 -5.18
CA VAL A 35 -8.53 0.43 -5.75
C VAL A 35 -8.71 0.52 -7.25
N ASN A 36 -8.45 1.70 -7.80
CA ASN A 36 -8.34 1.97 -9.22
C ASN A 36 -6.97 2.55 -9.50
N ALA A 37 -6.18 1.89 -10.34
CA ALA A 37 -4.80 2.22 -10.63
C ALA A 37 -4.64 3.59 -11.33
N SER A 38 -5.71 4.22 -11.81
CA SER A 38 -5.64 5.55 -12.43
C SER A 38 -6.02 6.69 -11.48
N THR A 39 -6.72 6.39 -10.38
CA THR A 39 -7.37 7.42 -9.56
C THR A 39 -7.20 7.26 -8.05
N SER A 40 -6.93 6.04 -7.56
CA SER A 40 -6.71 5.81 -6.14
C SER A 40 -5.40 6.47 -5.68
N PRO A 41 -5.40 7.09 -4.49
CA PRO A 41 -4.20 7.63 -3.89
C PRO A 41 -3.24 6.49 -3.52
N TYR A 42 -1.97 6.85 -3.38
CA TYR A 42 -0.89 5.91 -3.11
C TYR A 42 -1.12 5.01 -1.89
N GLU A 43 -1.60 5.58 -0.78
CA GLU A 43 -1.77 4.83 0.47
C GLU A 43 -2.83 3.73 0.33
N ASP A 44 -3.92 3.99 -0.40
CA ASP A 44 -4.95 2.97 -0.66
C ASP A 44 -4.37 1.79 -1.46
N MET A 45 -3.41 2.04 -2.36
CA MET A 45 -2.72 0.99 -3.12
C MET A 45 -1.80 0.15 -2.22
N VAL A 46 -1.14 0.78 -1.24
CA VAL A 46 -0.31 0.09 -0.24
C VAL A 46 -1.19 -0.80 0.63
N ASP A 47 -2.27 -0.25 1.20
CA ASP A 47 -3.21 -1.00 2.03
C ASP A 47 -3.82 -2.18 1.25
N TYR A 48 -4.13 -1.99 -0.04
CA TYR A 48 -4.59 -3.06 -0.92
C TYR A 48 -3.54 -4.17 -1.07
N PHE A 49 -2.28 -3.83 -1.30
CA PHE A 49 -1.19 -4.81 -1.40
C PHE A 49 -0.88 -5.51 -0.07
N GLU A 50 -1.07 -4.85 1.07
CA GLU A 50 -1.02 -5.49 2.39
C GLU A 50 -2.14 -6.53 2.56
N GLN A 51 -3.38 -6.16 2.19
CA GLN A 51 -4.53 -7.07 2.24
C GLN A 51 -4.36 -8.29 1.32
N GLU A 52 -3.74 -8.12 0.15
CA GLU A 52 -3.38 -9.21 -0.77
C GLU A 52 -2.12 -9.98 -0.31
N GLY A 53 -1.48 -9.56 0.79
CA GLY A 53 -0.31 -10.19 1.39
C GLY A 53 0.96 -10.04 0.56
N LEU A 54 1.03 -9.03 -0.31
CA LEU A 54 2.19 -8.69 -1.13
C LEU A 54 3.18 -7.78 -0.39
N ILE A 55 2.67 -6.94 0.50
CA ILE A 55 3.41 -6.12 1.47
C ILE A 55 3.12 -6.66 2.87
N LEU A 56 4.09 -6.58 3.79
CA LEU A 56 3.89 -6.94 5.20
C LEU A 56 3.33 -5.74 5.96
N GLU A 57 2.35 -5.95 6.85
CA GLU A 57 1.67 -4.91 7.66
C GLU A 57 2.64 -4.00 8.45
N ASP A 58 3.79 -4.53 8.88
CA ASP A 58 4.81 -3.79 9.62
C ASP A 58 6.08 -3.53 8.77
N CYS A 59 5.96 -3.56 7.44
CA CYS A 59 7.08 -3.26 6.54
C CYS A 59 7.49 -1.78 6.70
N GLU A 60 8.78 -1.53 6.98
CA GLU A 60 9.32 -0.17 6.93
C GLU A 60 9.72 0.14 5.47
N PRO A 61 9.01 1.03 4.76
CA PRO A 61 9.33 1.31 3.37
C PRO A 61 10.64 2.10 3.26
N VAL A 62 11.42 1.79 2.23
CA VAL A 62 12.63 2.55 1.86
C VAL A 62 12.30 3.49 0.71
N ASP A 63 12.52 4.78 0.90
CA ASP A 63 12.32 5.79 -0.16
C ASP A 63 13.38 5.64 -1.24
N ILE A 64 12.97 5.17 -2.43
CA ILE A 64 13.84 4.96 -3.59
C ILE A 64 14.35 6.28 -4.15
N ASN A 65 13.57 7.37 -4.05
CA ASN A 65 13.98 8.68 -4.55
C ASN A 65 15.14 9.28 -3.76
N GLU A 66 15.29 8.89 -2.51
CA GLU A 66 16.27 9.46 -1.57
C GLU A 66 17.35 8.43 -1.17
N THR A 67 17.22 7.16 -1.60
CA THR A 67 18.15 6.07 -1.27
C THR A 67 19.02 5.68 -2.46
N PRO A 68 20.34 5.79 -2.37
CA PRO A 68 21.24 5.31 -3.43
C PRO A 68 21.22 3.78 -3.55
N GLY A 69 21.33 3.26 -4.79
CA GLY A 69 21.54 1.83 -5.06
C GLY A 69 20.43 1.17 -5.88
N TYR A 70 19.30 1.85 -6.04
CA TYR A 70 18.18 1.40 -6.88
C TYR A 70 18.36 1.71 -8.36
N LEU A 71 19.13 2.75 -8.69
CA LEU A 71 19.37 3.19 -10.06
C LEU A 71 20.83 2.99 -10.45
N THR A 72 21.03 2.34 -11.59
CA THR A 72 22.33 2.28 -12.27
C THR A 72 22.29 3.14 -13.52
N ASP A 73 23.38 3.87 -13.77
CA ASP A 73 23.59 4.56 -15.03
C ASP A 73 23.97 3.57 -16.15
N ASN A 74 24.03 4.06 -17.39
CA ASN A 74 24.38 3.28 -18.57
C ASN A 74 25.86 2.81 -18.60
N THR A 75 26.65 3.13 -17.59
CA THR A 75 28.01 2.62 -17.34
C THR A 75 28.04 1.56 -16.23
N ASN A 76 26.89 1.17 -15.69
CA ASN A 76 26.71 0.35 -14.48
C ASN A 76 27.25 1.02 -13.21
N GLY A 77 27.43 2.34 -13.25
CA GLY A 77 27.71 3.18 -12.09
C GLY A 77 26.44 3.45 -11.29
N GLN A 78 26.59 3.80 -10.02
CA GLN A 78 25.46 4.23 -9.22
C GLN A 78 24.97 5.59 -9.68
N PHE A 79 23.68 5.70 -9.98
CA PHE A 79 23.05 6.95 -10.33
C PHE A 79 22.41 7.56 -9.08
N THR A 80 23.02 8.61 -8.54
CA THR A 80 22.64 9.20 -7.24
C THR A 80 21.77 10.44 -7.34
N GLU A 81 21.50 10.93 -8.55
CA GLU A 81 20.78 12.18 -8.77
C GLU A 81 19.61 11.95 -9.72
N THR A 82 18.39 11.79 -9.17
CA THR A 82 17.08 12.09 -9.77
C THR A 82 15.99 11.30 -9.06
N LYS A 83 14.83 11.95 -8.86
CA LYS A 83 13.60 11.28 -8.43
C LYS A 83 12.97 10.53 -9.61
N VAL A 84 12.49 9.32 -9.40
CA VAL A 84 11.91 8.48 -10.46
C VAL A 84 10.43 8.75 -10.66
N ALA A 85 9.71 8.95 -9.55
CA ALA A 85 8.27 9.14 -9.48
C ALA A 85 7.92 10.04 -8.28
N ASP A 86 6.69 10.57 -8.23
CA ASP A 86 6.25 11.42 -7.11
C ASP A 86 6.28 10.67 -5.79
N LYS A 87 5.96 9.36 -5.83
CA LYS A 87 6.26 8.39 -4.76
C LYS A 87 6.92 7.15 -5.36
N ALA A 88 8.00 6.72 -4.72
CA ALA A 88 8.75 5.53 -5.11
C ALA A 88 9.30 4.88 -3.85
N TYR A 89 8.75 3.74 -3.47
CA TYR A 89 9.14 3.06 -2.24
C TYR A 89 9.38 1.57 -2.48
N ASP A 90 10.35 1.04 -1.77
CA ASP A 90 10.66 -0.38 -1.67
C ASP A 90 10.06 -0.95 -0.38
N TYR A 91 9.16 -1.93 -0.53
CA TYR A 91 8.51 -2.67 0.54
C TYR A 91 9.10 -4.08 0.64
N ASP A 92 10.34 -4.17 1.13
CA ASP A 92 11.07 -5.42 1.29
C ASP A 92 11.16 -6.25 -0.01
N GLY A 93 11.47 -5.57 -1.11
CA GLY A 93 11.68 -6.14 -2.42
C GLY A 93 10.57 -5.91 -3.44
N LEU A 94 9.39 -5.42 -3.03
CA LEU A 94 8.37 -4.91 -3.95
C LEU A 94 8.51 -3.40 -4.09
N TRP A 95 8.86 -2.93 -5.29
CA TRP A 95 9.04 -1.51 -5.56
C TRP A 95 7.78 -0.95 -6.20
N LEU A 96 7.16 0.04 -5.57
CA LEU A 96 5.94 0.68 -6.04
C LEU A 96 6.20 2.13 -6.42
N PHE A 97 5.96 2.44 -7.69
CA PHE A 97 6.09 3.77 -8.28
C PHE A 97 4.72 4.36 -8.57
N TRP A 98 4.56 5.65 -8.27
CA TRP A 98 3.33 6.39 -8.53
C TRP A 98 3.62 7.82 -8.99
N TRP A 99 2.90 8.24 -10.03
CA TRP A 99 2.92 9.59 -10.55
C TRP A 99 1.56 10.23 -10.33
N ASP A 100 1.53 11.40 -9.70
CA ASP A 100 0.28 12.08 -9.33
C ASP A 100 -0.41 12.63 -10.60
N PRO A 101 -1.57 12.07 -11.01
CA PRO A 101 -2.27 12.55 -12.19
C PRO A 101 -2.96 13.91 -11.98
N GLU A 102 -3.25 14.29 -10.73
CA GLU A 102 -3.90 15.55 -10.39
C GLU A 102 -2.88 16.69 -10.28
N ASN A 103 -1.67 16.39 -9.80
CA ASN A 103 -0.60 17.37 -9.59
C ASN A 103 0.67 17.02 -10.39
N LYS A 104 0.56 17.04 -11.71
CA LYS A 104 1.66 16.69 -12.62
C LYS A 104 2.93 17.50 -12.35
N THR A 105 3.94 16.83 -11.81
CA THR A 105 5.30 17.37 -11.66
C THR A 105 6.12 17.14 -12.93
N ASP A 106 7.37 17.62 -12.94
CA ASP A 106 8.33 17.32 -14.03
C ASP A 106 8.58 15.80 -14.17
N LEU A 107 8.26 15.00 -13.15
CA LEU A 107 8.38 13.53 -13.18
C LEU A 107 7.27 12.87 -14.01
N TYR A 108 6.15 13.56 -14.24
CA TYR A 108 5.03 13.02 -15.01
C TYR A 108 5.41 12.74 -16.47
N GLU A 109 6.40 13.46 -17.02
CA GLU A 109 6.96 13.16 -18.35
C GLU A 109 7.62 11.77 -18.39
N ASN A 110 8.22 11.32 -17.28
CA ASN A 110 8.78 9.96 -17.20
C ASN A 110 7.66 8.95 -17.39
N TYR A 111 6.54 9.10 -16.68
CA TYR A 111 5.36 8.25 -16.80
C TYR A 111 4.80 8.24 -18.22
N GLU A 112 4.57 9.41 -18.83
CA GLU A 112 4.05 9.51 -20.20
C GLU A 112 4.98 8.81 -21.22
N SER A 113 6.29 8.83 -20.97
CA SER A 113 7.28 8.16 -21.83
C SER A 113 7.30 6.63 -21.66
N MET A 114 6.84 6.08 -20.54
CA MET A 114 6.88 4.63 -20.27
C MET A 114 6.13 3.83 -21.33
N ALA A 115 5.02 4.35 -21.85
CA ALA A 115 4.27 3.70 -22.93
C ALA A 115 5.11 3.51 -24.21
N ALA A 116 5.97 4.49 -24.54
CA ALA A 116 6.90 4.38 -25.67
C ALA A 116 8.14 3.52 -25.34
N ASN A 117 8.48 3.42 -24.05
CA ASN A 117 9.65 2.72 -23.54
C ASN A 117 9.34 1.31 -23.00
N GLN A 118 8.21 0.71 -23.39
CA GLN A 118 7.81 -0.65 -22.97
C GLN A 118 7.78 -0.80 -21.44
N GLY A 119 7.28 0.21 -20.73
CA GLY A 119 7.22 0.24 -19.27
C GLY A 119 8.53 0.61 -18.57
N THR A 120 9.62 0.87 -19.30
CA THR A 120 10.88 1.29 -18.69
C THR A 120 10.83 2.76 -18.27
N ILE A 121 11.24 3.07 -17.04
CA ILE A 121 11.45 4.44 -16.58
C ILE A 121 12.80 4.91 -17.13
N VAL A 122 12.78 5.93 -17.98
CA VAL A 122 14.00 6.49 -18.60
C VAL A 122 14.30 7.84 -17.98
N LEU A 123 15.50 8.01 -17.43
CA LEU A 123 15.90 9.20 -16.68
C LEU A 123 17.04 9.94 -17.38
N ALA A 124 17.06 11.27 -17.22
CA ALA A 124 18.11 12.15 -17.72
C ALA A 124 18.47 11.89 -19.20
N GLY A 125 17.46 11.68 -20.05
CA GLY A 125 17.65 11.42 -21.48
C GLY A 125 18.28 10.06 -21.80
N GLY A 126 18.16 9.07 -20.90
CA GLY A 126 18.72 7.73 -21.07
C GLY A 126 20.08 7.52 -20.41
N ALA A 127 20.49 8.44 -19.52
CA ALA A 127 21.68 8.24 -18.70
C ALA A 127 21.48 7.12 -17.67
N ALA A 128 20.24 6.95 -17.18
CA ALA A 128 19.84 5.85 -16.33
C ALA A 128 18.48 5.30 -16.77
N VAL A 129 18.26 4.01 -16.53
CA VAL A 129 17.01 3.31 -16.81
C VAL A 129 16.64 2.42 -15.63
N LEU A 130 15.35 2.31 -15.34
CA LEU A 130 14.80 1.33 -14.40
C LEU A 130 13.75 0.51 -15.16
N GLU A 131 14.04 -0.77 -15.36
CA GLU A 131 13.10 -1.72 -15.96
C GLU A 131 12.01 -2.03 -14.93
N THR A 132 10.74 -1.87 -15.33
CA THR A 132 9.61 -2.25 -14.49
C THR A 132 9.06 -3.59 -14.95
N GLU A 133 8.45 -4.32 -14.03
CA GLU A 133 7.83 -5.60 -14.33
C GLU A 133 6.44 -5.44 -14.91
N ALA A 134 5.70 -4.41 -14.48
CA ALA A 134 4.38 -4.09 -14.98
C ALA A 134 4.03 -2.61 -14.77
N VAL A 135 3.13 -2.10 -15.62
CA VAL A 135 2.55 -0.75 -15.55
C VAL A 135 1.03 -0.88 -15.59
N ASN A 136 0.33 -0.21 -14.69
CA ASN A 136 -1.13 -0.16 -14.66
C ASN A 136 -1.61 1.22 -14.16
N GLY A 137 -2.44 1.90 -14.94
CA GLY A 137 -2.85 3.28 -14.65
C GLY A 137 -1.64 4.18 -14.43
N THR A 138 -1.63 4.93 -13.33
CA THR A 138 -0.55 5.83 -12.92
C THR A 138 0.49 5.16 -12.00
N TYR A 139 0.50 3.83 -11.96
CA TYR A 139 1.43 3.05 -11.17
C TYR A 139 2.31 2.17 -12.04
N ALA A 140 3.47 1.81 -11.49
CA ALA A 140 4.29 0.73 -11.97
C ALA A 140 4.89 -0.05 -10.79
N ILE A 141 5.24 -1.31 -11.05
CA ILE A 141 5.93 -2.15 -10.08
C ILE A 141 7.23 -2.71 -10.64
N ALA A 142 8.25 -2.82 -9.80
CA ALA A 142 9.47 -3.57 -10.06
C ALA A 142 9.83 -4.38 -8.82
N PHE A 143 10.88 -5.20 -8.90
CA PHE A 143 11.26 -6.06 -7.78
C PHE A 143 12.77 -6.10 -7.55
N SER A 144 13.17 -6.28 -6.30
CA SER A 144 14.50 -6.81 -5.98
C SER A 144 14.66 -8.21 -6.58
N GLU A 145 15.91 -8.68 -6.74
CA GLU A 145 16.17 -10.01 -7.29
C GLU A 145 15.54 -11.14 -6.46
N ASP A 146 15.46 -10.97 -5.14
CA ASP A 146 15.06 -11.96 -4.14
C ASP A 146 13.60 -11.90 -3.70
N TYR A 147 12.79 -10.93 -4.18
CA TYR A 147 11.37 -10.89 -3.86
C TYR A 147 10.66 -12.19 -4.29
N GLU A 148 10.00 -12.87 -3.36
CA GLU A 148 9.53 -14.25 -3.57
C GLU A 148 8.21 -14.33 -4.37
N LYS A 149 7.39 -13.28 -4.35
CA LYS A 149 6.01 -13.28 -4.87
C LYS A 149 5.82 -12.57 -6.22
N LYS A 150 6.89 -12.37 -7.00
CA LYS A 150 6.88 -11.58 -8.26
C LYS A 150 5.70 -11.88 -9.17
N GLN A 151 5.49 -13.16 -9.48
CA GLN A 151 4.42 -13.57 -10.41
C GLN A 151 3.03 -13.32 -9.87
N ASP A 152 2.82 -13.42 -8.56
CA ASP A 152 1.52 -13.20 -7.95
C ASP A 152 1.26 -11.69 -7.79
N ALA A 153 2.28 -10.91 -7.44
CA ALA A 153 2.21 -9.46 -7.42
C ALA A 153 1.86 -8.87 -8.79
N VAL A 154 2.51 -9.34 -9.88
CA VAL A 154 2.16 -8.90 -11.25
C VAL A 154 0.71 -9.23 -11.59
N LYS A 155 0.24 -10.46 -11.32
CA LYS A 155 -1.16 -10.83 -11.59
C LYS A 155 -2.15 -9.96 -10.82
N VAL A 156 -1.91 -9.77 -9.52
CA VAL A 156 -2.77 -8.93 -8.67
C VAL A 156 -2.81 -7.51 -9.22
N PHE A 157 -1.64 -6.94 -9.52
CA PHE A 157 -1.50 -5.58 -10.02
C PHE A 157 -2.18 -5.37 -11.38
N GLU A 158 -2.03 -6.29 -12.32
CA GLU A 158 -2.67 -6.23 -13.65
C GLU A 158 -4.20 -6.39 -13.59
N MET A 159 -4.74 -6.99 -12.52
CA MET A 159 -6.19 -7.15 -12.34
C MET A 159 -6.87 -5.90 -11.75
N ILE A 160 -6.10 -4.89 -11.31
CA ILE A 160 -6.64 -3.65 -10.76
C ILE A 160 -7.29 -2.84 -11.89
N GLU A 161 -8.49 -2.32 -11.65
CA GLU A 161 -9.20 -1.46 -12.59
C GLU A 161 -8.42 -0.17 -12.87
N ASN A 162 -8.44 0.32 -14.11
CA ASN A 162 -7.68 1.52 -14.51
C ASN A 162 -8.46 2.49 -15.41
N GLU A 163 -9.77 2.30 -15.54
CA GLU A 163 -10.68 3.16 -16.31
C GLU A 163 -11.35 4.24 -15.45
#